data_AF-A0A3G1KVL2-F1
#
_entry.id   AF-A0A3G1KVL2-F1
#
_cell.length_a   1.000
_cell.length_b   1.000
_cell.length_c   1.000
_cell.angle_alpha   90.00
_cell.angle_beta   90.00
_cell.angle_gamma   90.00
#
_symmetry.space_group_name_H-M   'P 1'
#
loop_
_entity.id
_entity.type
_entity.pdbx_description
1 polymer ?
#
loop_
_entity_poly.entity_id
_entity_poly.type
_entity_poly.pdbx_seq_one_letter_code
_entity_poly.pdbx_strand_id
1 'polypeptide(L)'
;MTRAYKESYLNKAQKTLAAMMDYAVFDLKYEPDEFFILFLQSGLVDEFGRGNPKYIAGKSGAELAREVVFITTGQSVEVTPTPRFDRSPVYWAAWALAYYQWYSGHSFEGIHRVLPFTELLHMYPTLHEADINKFVFIADEVLAESKKKSETNLSRLRKARGLSQKELSKASGVALRMIQLYEQKQNDINKAQASSLQSLAQALGCKIEDLFE
;
A
#
# COMPACT_ATOMS: atom_id res chain seq x y z
N MET A 1 8.44 2.23 -14.30
CA MET A 1 7.74 2.79 -13.12
C MET A 1 8.21 4.22 -12.92
N THR A 2 7.28 5.14 -12.71
CA THR A 2 7.62 6.54 -12.39
C THR A 2 7.92 6.62 -10.90
N ARG A 3 9.07 7.19 -10.54
CA ARG A 3 9.43 7.40 -9.12
C ARG A 3 8.44 8.34 -8.46
N ALA A 4 8.09 8.07 -7.20
CA ALA A 4 7.07 8.85 -6.50
C ALA A 4 7.46 10.33 -6.32
N TYR A 5 8.76 10.61 -6.16
CA TYR A 5 9.31 11.96 -6.02
C TYR A 5 10.80 11.98 -6.42
N LYS A 6 11.45 13.16 -6.37
CA LYS A 6 12.86 13.33 -6.77
C LYS A 6 13.82 12.53 -5.88
N GLU A 7 14.75 11.81 -6.49
CA GLU A 7 15.74 10.95 -5.81
C GLU A 7 16.59 11.69 -4.76
N SER A 8 16.83 12.99 -4.95
CA SER A 8 17.57 13.82 -3.99
C SER A 8 16.97 13.80 -2.57
N TYR A 9 15.67 13.53 -2.43
CA TYR A 9 15.00 13.41 -1.14
C TYR A 9 14.99 11.99 -0.57
N LEU A 10 15.29 10.97 -1.38
CA LEU A 10 15.14 9.56 -1.02
C LEU A 10 15.88 9.21 0.26
N ASN A 11 17.16 9.54 0.36
CA ASN A 11 17.97 9.21 1.53
C ASN A 11 17.37 9.79 2.83
N LYS A 12 16.84 11.01 2.75
CA LYS A 12 16.21 11.68 3.89
C LYS A 12 14.84 11.09 4.20
N ALA A 13 14.04 10.76 3.19
CA ALA A 13 12.76 10.09 3.37
C ALA A 13 12.95 8.74 4.07
N GLN A 14 13.85 7.88 3.58
CA GLN A 14 14.09 6.58 4.20
C GLN A 14 14.54 6.69 5.66
N LYS A 15 15.46 7.61 5.97
CA LYS A 15 15.89 7.88 7.35
C LYS A 15 14.75 8.39 8.24
N THR A 16 13.89 9.27 7.69
CA THR A 16 12.77 9.86 8.44
C THR A 16 11.72 8.80 8.76
N LEU A 17 11.32 7.98 7.78
CA LEU A 17 10.35 6.90 8.02
C LEU A 17 10.90 5.85 8.98
N ALA A 18 12.17 5.47 8.82
CA ALA A 18 12.87 4.54 9.70
C ALA A 18 12.93 5.04 11.15
N ALA A 19 13.34 6.29 11.35
CA ALA A 19 13.39 6.89 12.67
C ALA A 19 11.99 7.06 13.29
N MET A 20 10.96 7.32 12.48
CA MET A 20 9.57 7.42 12.95
C MET A 20 9.07 6.08 13.50
N MET A 21 9.19 5.00 12.73
CA MET A 21 8.75 3.67 13.14
C MET A 21 9.55 3.15 14.33
N ASP A 22 10.86 3.35 14.31
CA ASP A 22 11.74 2.93 15.39
C ASP A 22 11.41 3.66 16.70
N TYR A 23 11.14 4.97 16.66
CA TYR A 23 10.67 5.73 17.83
C TYR A 23 9.29 5.27 18.32
N ALA A 24 8.34 5.06 17.40
CA ALA A 24 7.00 4.62 17.75
C ALA A 24 7.00 3.25 18.46
N VAL A 25 7.82 2.30 17.97
CA VAL A 25 7.88 0.96 18.55
C VAL A 25 8.68 0.95 19.85
N PHE A 26 9.90 1.51 19.85
CA PHE A 26 10.79 1.35 21.00
C PHE A 26 10.59 2.38 22.10
N ASP A 27 10.22 3.61 21.79
CA ASP A 27 10.02 4.66 22.80
C ASP A 27 8.54 4.78 23.18
N LEU A 28 7.63 4.75 22.20
CA LEU A 28 6.19 4.88 22.46
C LEU A 28 5.47 3.54 22.72
N LYS A 29 6.15 2.40 22.51
CA LYS A 29 5.66 1.04 22.80
C LYS A 29 4.45 0.61 21.98
N TYR A 30 4.27 1.16 20.77
CA TYR A 30 3.29 0.63 19.84
C TYR A 30 3.77 -0.67 19.17
N GLU A 31 2.83 -1.52 18.81
CA GLU A 31 3.08 -2.58 17.85
C GLU A 31 3.30 -1.96 16.44
N PRO A 32 4.28 -2.45 15.65
CA PRO A 32 4.62 -1.89 14.34
C PRO A 32 3.44 -1.68 13.37
N ASP A 33 2.61 -2.70 13.15
CA ASP A 33 1.46 -2.63 12.23
C ASP A 33 0.37 -1.71 12.77
N GLU A 34 0.08 -1.77 14.07
CA GLU A 34 -0.87 -0.86 14.74
C GLU A 34 -0.47 0.61 14.56
N PHE A 35 0.80 0.95 14.77
CA PHE A 35 1.27 2.31 14.57
C PHE A 35 1.22 2.72 13.10
N PHE A 36 1.56 1.82 12.18
CA PHE A 36 1.49 2.14 10.76
C PHE A 36 0.04 2.38 10.31
N ILE A 37 -0.94 1.69 10.90
CA ILE A 37 -2.37 1.98 10.69
C ILE A 37 -2.73 3.38 11.18
N LEU A 38 -2.22 3.84 12.34
CA LEU A 38 -2.41 5.23 12.77
C LEU A 38 -1.79 6.21 11.75
N PHE A 39 -0.61 5.90 11.22
CA PHE A 39 0.01 6.72 10.18
C PHE A 39 -0.86 6.79 8.92
N LEU A 40 -1.46 5.67 8.48
CA LEU A 40 -2.43 5.63 7.39
C LEU A 40 -3.64 6.54 7.70
N GLN A 41 -4.24 6.39 8.88
CA GLN A 41 -5.43 7.15 9.30
C GLN A 41 -5.18 8.65 9.46
N SER A 42 -3.94 9.05 9.78
CA SER A 42 -3.57 10.46 9.93
C SER A 42 -3.60 11.27 8.63
N GLY A 43 -3.60 10.60 7.46
CA GLY A 43 -3.43 11.23 6.15
C GLY A 43 -2.00 11.74 5.86
N LEU A 44 -1.11 11.74 6.86
CA LEU A 44 0.29 12.14 6.69
C LEU A 44 1.07 11.16 5.80
N VAL A 45 0.62 9.91 5.72
CA VAL A 45 1.23 8.90 4.86
C VAL A 45 1.16 9.27 3.38
N ASP A 46 0.07 9.89 2.94
CA ASP A 46 -0.14 10.28 1.55
C ASP A 46 0.73 11.48 1.19
N GLU A 47 0.86 12.42 2.14
CA GLU A 47 1.80 13.53 2.07
C GLU A 47 3.25 13.04 1.95
N PHE A 48 3.60 12.02 2.73
CA PHE A 48 4.91 11.40 2.69
C PHE A 48 5.14 10.69 1.35
N GLY A 49 4.19 9.87 0.91
CA GLY A 49 4.29 9.05 -0.31
C GLY A 49 4.37 9.86 -1.59
N ARG A 50 3.77 11.05 -1.64
CA ARG A 50 3.92 12.00 -2.77
C ARG A 50 5.13 12.91 -2.66
N GLY A 51 5.95 12.73 -1.62
CA GLY A 51 7.21 13.44 -1.44
C GLY A 51 7.09 14.88 -0.96
N ASN A 52 6.11 15.20 -0.10
CA ASN A 52 6.00 16.53 0.49
C ASN A 52 7.25 16.83 1.37
N PRO A 53 8.07 17.85 1.04
CA PRO A 53 9.32 18.16 1.76
C PRO A 53 9.14 18.39 3.25
N LYS A 54 7.97 18.88 3.69
CA LYS A 54 7.64 19.06 5.12
C LYS A 54 7.80 17.76 5.90
N TYR A 55 7.35 16.64 5.34
CA TYR A 55 7.28 15.35 6.04
C TYR A 55 8.43 14.42 5.69
N ILE A 56 8.93 14.45 4.46
CA ILE A 56 10.04 13.56 4.06
C ILE A 56 11.42 14.10 4.48
N ALA A 57 11.53 15.40 4.76
CA ALA A 57 12.82 16.05 5.07
C ALA A 57 12.77 17.10 6.18
N GLY A 58 11.64 17.81 6.32
CA GLY A 58 11.48 18.94 7.25
C GLY A 58 11.19 18.56 8.69
N LYS A 59 10.89 17.29 8.98
CA LYS A 59 10.62 16.77 10.33
C LYS A 59 11.60 15.65 10.65
N SER A 60 11.95 15.53 11.93
CA SER A 60 12.54 14.30 12.47
C SER A 60 11.49 13.18 12.51
N GLY A 61 11.94 11.93 12.57
CA GLY A 61 11.04 10.79 12.70
C GLY A 61 10.17 10.86 13.96
N ALA A 62 10.74 11.32 15.09
CA ALA A 62 9.99 11.49 16.33
C ALA A 62 8.92 12.59 16.25
N GLU A 63 9.23 13.73 15.62
CA GLU A 63 8.22 14.78 15.39
C GLU A 63 7.09 14.29 14.50
N LEU A 64 7.41 13.53 13.44
CA LEU A 64 6.41 12.93 12.57
C LEU A 64 5.53 11.93 13.33
N ALA A 65 6.13 11.07 14.16
CA ALA A 65 5.38 10.11 14.96
C ALA A 65 4.44 10.78 15.97
N ARG A 66 4.91 11.83 16.65
CA ARG A 66 4.07 12.62 17.56
C ARG A 66 2.91 13.30 16.84
N GLU A 67 3.13 13.78 15.61
CA GLU A 67 2.06 14.37 14.80
C GLU A 67 1.02 13.31 14.39
N VAL A 68 1.46 12.09 14.05
CA VAL A 68 0.57 10.94 13.81
C VAL A 68 -0.31 10.67 15.03
N VAL A 69 0.30 10.52 16.21
CA VAL A 69 -0.45 10.27 17.46
C VAL A 69 -1.40 11.43 17.74
N PHE A 70 -0.94 12.67 17.64
CA PHE A 70 -1.78 13.84 17.91
C PHE A 70 -3.00 13.91 16.98
N ILE A 71 -2.82 13.70 15.67
CA ILE A 71 -3.92 13.73 14.71
C ILE A 71 -4.92 12.61 14.96
N THR A 72 -4.45 11.41 15.32
CA THR A 72 -5.30 10.22 15.43
C THR A 72 -5.97 10.06 16.79
N THR A 73 -5.33 10.50 17.87
CA THR A 73 -5.82 10.30 19.24
C THR A 73 -6.14 11.59 19.99
N GLY A 74 -5.70 12.74 19.47
CA GLY A 74 -5.78 14.04 20.15
C GLY A 74 -4.78 14.21 21.30
N GLN A 75 -3.91 13.22 21.55
CA GLN A 75 -2.95 13.25 22.67
C GLN A 75 -1.60 13.83 22.24
N SER A 76 -1.04 14.69 23.08
CA SER A 76 0.34 15.15 22.95
C SER A 76 1.29 14.20 23.66
N VAL A 77 2.37 13.82 22.98
CA VAL A 77 3.38 12.88 23.48
C VAL A 77 4.72 13.58 23.62
N GLU A 78 5.25 13.60 24.84
CA GLU A 78 6.51 14.28 25.20
C GLU A 78 7.66 13.30 25.52
N VAL A 79 7.58 12.05 25.07
CA VAL A 79 8.64 11.06 25.28
C VAL A 79 9.89 11.47 24.50
N THR A 80 11.01 11.67 25.19
CA THR A 80 12.30 11.96 24.57
C THR A 80 12.82 10.75 23.80
N PRO A 81 13.24 10.87 22.53
CA PRO A 81 13.77 9.75 21.77
C PRO A 81 15.06 9.22 22.40
N THR A 82 15.12 7.92 22.67
CA THR A 82 16.34 7.27 23.17
C THR A 82 17.38 7.23 22.06
N PRO A 83 18.62 7.70 22.28
CA PRO A 83 19.70 7.56 21.30
C PRO A 83 19.98 6.08 21.02
N ARG A 84 19.92 5.69 19.74
CA ARG A 84 20.27 4.33 19.28
C ARG A 84 21.38 4.43 18.24
N PHE A 85 22.45 3.67 18.47
CA PHE A 85 23.63 3.63 17.59
C PHE A 85 23.47 2.56 16.50
N ASP A 86 22.76 1.48 16.82
CA ASP A 86 22.47 0.40 15.88
C ASP A 86 21.11 0.61 15.19
N ARG A 87 21.01 0.13 13.95
CA ARG A 87 19.74 0.12 13.20
C ARG A 87 18.98 -1.14 13.58
N SER A 88 17.84 -0.96 14.23
CA SER A 88 16.96 -2.07 14.59
C SER A 88 16.33 -2.75 13.36
N PRO A 89 15.76 -3.96 13.50
CA PRO A 89 14.95 -4.57 12.46
C PRO A 89 13.79 -3.68 11.97
N VAL A 90 13.15 -2.95 12.89
CA VAL A 90 12.06 -1.99 12.58
C VAL A 90 12.58 -0.83 11.75
N TYR A 91 13.75 -0.30 12.12
CA TYR A 91 14.41 0.76 11.37
C TYR A 91 14.69 0.32 9.93
N TRP A 92 15.28 -0.87 9.75
CA TRP A 92 15.55 -1.41 8.41
C TRP A 92 14.26 -1.64 7.62
N ALA A 93 13.24 -2.23 8.24
CA ALA A 93 11.96 -2.51 7.58
C ALA A 93 11.33 -1.23 7.02
N ALA A 94 11.25 -0.15 7.81
CA ALA A 94 10.70 1.11 7.33
C ALA A 94 11.63 1.81 6.32
N TRP A 95 12.95 1.69 6.48
CA TRP A 95 13.92 2.23 5.53
C TRP A 95 13.79 1.57 4.13
N ALA A 96 13.61 0.26 4.10
CA ALA A 96 13.37 -0.53 2.89
C ALA A 96 12.00 -0.21 2.29
N LEU A 97 10.96 -0.13 3.13
CA LEU A 97 9.60 0.24 2.71
C LEU A 97 9.55 1.62 2.03
N ALA A 98 10.21 2.63 2.61
CA ALA A 98 10.30 3.96 1.99
C ALA A 98 10.96 3.92 0.60
N TYR A 99 12.01 3.09 0.44
CA TYR A 99 12.63 2.91 -0.87
C TYR A 99 11.68 2.27 -1.87
N TYR A 100 11.03 1.18 -1.46
CA TYR A 100 10.14 0.45 -2.36
C TYR A 100 8.93 1.29 -2.77
N GLN A 101 8.36 2.06 -1.84
CA GLN A 101 7.31 3.02 -2.15
C GLN A 101 7.77 4.06 -3.17
N TRP A 102 8.94 4.66 -2.97
CA TRP A 102 9.52 5.60 -3.94
C TRP A 102 9.83 4.95 -5.29
N TYR A 103 10.38 3.73 -5.27
CA TYR A 103 10.80 2.98 -6.45
C TYR A 103 9.59 2.61 -7.31
N SER A 104 8.56 2.06 -6.69
CA SER A 104 7.41 1.48 -7.38
C SER A 104 6.29 2.47 -7.66
N GLY A 105 6.17 3.52 -6.84
CA GLY A 105 5.07 4.48 -6.91
C GLY A 105 3.73 3.97 -6.36
N HIS A 106 3.70 2.75 -5.80
CA HIS A 106 2.52 2.27 -5.07
C HIS A 106 2.25 3.15 -3.84
N SER A 107 1.00 3.24 -3.40
CA SER A 107 0.69 3.89 -2.12
C SER A 107 1.18 3.02 -0.97
N PHE A 108 1.53 3.64 0.15
CA PHE A 108 1.86 2.90 1.38
C PHE A 108 0.69 2.02 1.83
N GLU A 109 -0.56 2.48 1.69
CA GLU A 109 -1.73 1.68 2.01
C GLU A 109 -1.80 0.40 1.15
N GLY A 110 -1.55 0.52 -0.16
CA GLY A 110 -1.55 -0.61 -1.08
C GLY A 110 -0.43 -1.60 -0.78
N ILE A 111 0.76 -1.10 -0.42
CA ILE A 111 1.88 -1.95 -0.01
C ILE A 111 1.55 -2.64 1.32
N HIS A 112 1.17 -1.89 2.35
CA HIS A 112 0.93 -2.41 3.70
C HIS A 112 -0.18 -3.46 3.76
N ARG A 113 -1.22 -3.33 2.92
CA ARG A 113 -2.30 -4.35 2.82
C ARG A 113 -1.76 -5.73 2.44
N VAL A 114 -0.66 -5.79 1.70
CA VAL A 114 -0.07 -7.03 1.19
C VAL A 114 1.20 -7.40 1.96
N LEU A 115 1.96 -6.40 2.37
CA LEU A 115 3.26 -6.52 3.01
C LEU A 115 3.29 -5.66 4.29
N PRO A 116 2.57 -6.08 5.35
CA PRO A 116 2.58 -5.42 6.65
C PRO A 116 3.98 -5.47 7.30
N PHE A 117 4.20 -4.68 8.34
CA PHE A 117 5.46 -4.66 9.09
C PHE A 117 5.82 -6.03 9.66
N THR A 118 4.84 -6.82 10.10
CA THR A 118 5.08 -8.22 10.49
C THR A 118 5.83 -9.00 9.40
N GLU A 119 5.41 -8.88 8.13
CA GLU A 119 6.07 -9.54 7.00
C GLU A 119 7.43 -8.90 6.66
N LEU A 120 7.53 -7.57 6.70
CA LEU A 120 8.80 -6.87 6.50
C LEU A 120 9.85 -7.31 7.53
N LEU A 121 9.46 -7.47 8.79
CA LEU A 121 10.35 -7.90 9.86
C LEU A 121 10.83 -9.36 9.66
N HIS A 122 9.99 -10.25 9.13
CA HIS A 122 10.41 -11.61 8.75
C HIS A 122 11.46 -11.62 7.63
N MET A 123 11.49 -10.59 6.78
CA MET A 123 12.50 -10.46 5.74
C MET A 123 13.86 -9.96 6.25
N TYR A 124 13.91 -9.35 7.44
CA TYR A 124 15.12 -8.73 7.97
C TYR A 124 16.32 -9.69 8.05
N PRO A 125 16.23 -10.89 8.67
CA PRO A 125 17.39 -11.76 8.86
C PRO A 125 18.11 -12.13 7.54
N THR A 126 17.38 -12.17 6.43
CA THR A 126 17.92 -12.57 5.12
C THR A 126 18.32 -11.39 4.25
N LEU A 127 17.65 -10.25 4.38
CA LEU A 127 17.79 -9.15 3.42
C LEU A 127 18.52 -7.91 3.96
N HIS A 128 18.72 -7.79 5.27
CA HIS A 128 19.27 -6.54 5.84
C HIS A 128 20.71 -6.23 5.44
N GLU A 129 21.50 -7.26 5.10
CA GLU A 129 22.86 -7.13 4.57
C GLU A 129 22.92 -7.24 3.04
N ALA A 130 21.79 -7.54 2.39
CA ALA A 130 21.73 -7.70 0.94
C ALA A 130 21.57 -6.36 0.22
N ASP A 131 21.84 -6.37 -1.09
CA ASP A 131 21.49 -5.24 -1.95
C ASP A 131 19.98 -5.01 -1.93
N ILE A 132 19.57 -3.75 -1.81
CA ILE A 132 18.17 -3.35 -1.69
C ILE A 132 17.32 -3.78 -2.90
N ASN A 133 17.91 -3.98 -4.08
CA ASN A 133 17.21 -4.48 -5.25
C ASN A 133 16.67 -5.91 -5.04
N LYS A 134 17.29 -6.70 -4.15
CA LYS A 134 16.76 -8.02 -3.77
C LYS A 134 15.46 -7.89 -2.98
N PHE A 135 15.35 -6.89 -2.11
CA PHE A 135 14.10 -6.56 -1.43
C PHE A 135 13.03 -6.10 -2.44
N VAL A 136 13.40 -5.21 -3.38
CA VAL A 136 12.47 -4.76 -4.44
C VAL A 136 11.92 -5.94 -5.24
N PHE A 137 12.79 -6.85 -5.67
CA PHE A 137 12.38 -8.04 -6.43
C PHE A 137 11.36 -8.89 -5.64
N ILE A 138 11.65 -9.20 -4.38
CA ILE A 138 10.75 -9.99 -3.52
C ILE A 138 9.43 -9.25 -3.29
N ALA A 139 9.48 -7.95 -3.02
CA ALA A 139 8.28 -7.15 -2.81
C ALA A 139 7.41 -7.12 -4.07
N ASP A 140 8.00 -6.95 -5.26
CA ASP A 140 7.27 -7.01 -6.54
C ASP A 140 6.63 -8.39 -6.77
N GLU A 141 7.32 -9.49 -6.46
CA GLU A 141 6.76 -10.84 -6.56
C GLU A 141 5.55 -11.03 -5.62
N VAL A 142 5.68 -10.60 -4.36
CA VAL A 142 4.62 -10.70 -3.36
C VAL A 142 3.40 -9.86 -3.77
N LEU A 143 3.61 -8.62 -4.24
CA LEU A 143 2.52 -7.76 -4.72
C LEU A 143 1.86 -8.32 -5.98
N ALA A 144 2.63 -8.85 -6.94
CA ALA A 144 2.10 -9.45 -8.15
C ALA A 144 1.27 -10.71 -7.85
N GLU A 145 1.74 -11.55 -6.92
CA GLU A 145 1.02 -12.76 -6.52
C GLU A 145 -0.26 -12.45 -5.75
N SER A 146 -0.23 -11.44 -4.88
CA SER A 146 -1.43 -10.91 -4.21
C SER A 146 -2.43 -10.37 -5.22
N LYS A 147 -1.98 -9.59 -6.22
CA LYS A 147 -2.85 -9.09 -7.29
C LYS A 147 -3.45 -10.21 -8.12
N LYS A 148 -2.78 -11.34 -8.34
CA LYS A 148 -3.40 -12.49 -9.04
C LYS A 148 -4.52 -13.14 -8.23
N LYS A 149 -4.35 -13.22 -6.91
CA LYS A 149 -5.32 -13.83 -5.98
C LYS A 149 -6.47 -12.90 -5.59
N SER A 150 -6.31 -11.58 -5.77
CA SER A 150 -7.33 -10.61 -5.39
C SER A 150 -8.59 -10.76 -6.22
N GLU A 151 -9.74 -10.53 -5.57
CA GLU A 151 -11.01 -10.46 -6.26
C GLU A 151 -11.01 -9.32 -7.30
N THR A 152 -11.54 -9.59 -8.49
CA THR A 152 -11.72 -8.57 -9.55
C THR A 152 -12.78 -7.55 -9.17
N ASN A 153 -12.67 -6.34 -9.69
CA ASN A 153 -13.69 -5.30 -9.55
C ASN A 153 -15.04 -5.77 -10.09
N LEU A 154 -15.05 -6.50 -11.21
CA LEU A 154 -16.25 -7.13 -11.74
C LEU A 154 -16.91 -8.08 -10.74
N SER A 155 -16.16 -9.03 -10.17
CA SER A 155 -16.69 -9.97 -9.18
C SER A 155 -17.20 -9.25 -7.92
N ARG A 156 -16.42 -8.29 -7.42
CA ARG A 156 -16.76 -7.50 -6.23
C ARG A 156 -18.06 -6.72 -6.43
N LEU A 157 -18.19 -5.98 -7.53
CA LEU A 157 -19.39 -5.20 -7.85
C LEU A 157 -20.60 -6.10 -8.08
N ARG A 158 -20.42 -7.22 -8.79
CA ARG A 158 -21.46 -8.21 -9.00
C ARG A 158 -22.00 -8.76 -7.67
N LYS A 159 -21.12 -9.18 -6.76
CA LYS A 159 -21.50 -9.67 -5.44
C LYS A 159 -22.18 -8.59 -4.58
N ALA A 160 -21.70 -7.35 -4.64
CA ALA A 160 -22.32 -6.22 -3.95
C ALA A 160 -23.76 -5.95 -4.44
N ARG A 161 -24.08 -6.31 -5.69
CA ARG A 161 -25.44 -6.26 -6.26
C ARG A 161 -26.25 -7.55 -6.03
N GLY A 162 -25.70 -8.54 -5.33
CA GLY A 162 -26.36 -9.81 -5.05
C GLY A 162 -26.56 -10.71 -6.27
N LEU A 163 -25.87 -10.44 -7.38
CA LEU A 163 -26.04 -11.18 -8.63
C LEU A 163 -25.11 -12.40 -8.69
N SER A 164 -25.60 -13.53 -9.20
CA SER A 164 -24.75 -14.61 -9.71
C SER A 164 -24.16 -14.25 -11.08
N GLN A 165 -23.12 -14.97 -11.51
CA GLN A 165 -22.54 -14.78 -12.85
C GLN A 165 -23.57 -15.02 -13.97
N LYS A 166 -24.51 -15.96 -13.76
CA LYS A 166 -25.61 -16.24 -14.70
C LYS A 166 -26.60 -15.09 -14.78
N GLU A 167 -26.96 -14.51 -13.65
CA GLU A 167 -27.89 -13.37 -13.60
C GLU A 167 -27.25 -12.12 -14.22
N LEU A 168 -25.97 -11.86 -13.95
CA LEU A 168 -25.25 -10.76 -14.60
C LEU A 168 -25.16 -10.97 -16.13
N SER A 169 -24.92 -12.20 -16.57
CA SER A 169 -24.90 -12.54 -18.00
C SER A 169 -26.25 -12.24 -18.66
N LYS A 170 -27.35 -12.64 -18.01
CA LYS A 170 -28.71 -12.37 -18.50
C LYS A 170 -29.04 -10.88 -18.52
N ALA A 171 -28.62 -10.13 -17.49
CA ALA A 171 -28.90 -8.70 -17.36
C ALA A 171 -28.07 -7.84 -18.32
N SER A 172 -26.81 -8.18 -18.54
CA SER A 172 -25.89 -7.40 -19.40
C SER A 172 -25.88 -7.87 -20.86
N GLY A 173 -26.38 -9.06 -21.16
CA GLY A 173 -26.25 -9.68 -22.49
C GLY A 173 -24.84 -10.16 -22.83
N VAL A 174 -23.87 -10.01 -21.92
CA VAL A 174 -22.51 -10.53 -22.08
C VAL A 174 -22.51 -12.03 -21.77
N ALA A 175 -21.85 -12.82 -22.63
CA ALA A 175 -21.80 -14.26 -22.46
C ALA A 175 -21.23 -14.67 -21.09
N LEU A 176 -21.87 -15.64 -20.43
CA LEU A 176 -21.46 -16.14 -19.10
C LEU A 176 -19.97 -16.53 -19.08
N ARG A 177 -19.49 -17.17 -20.14
CA ARG A 177 -18.08 -17.56 -20.24
C ARG A 177 -17.14 -16.36 -20.22
N MET A 178 -17.52 -15.24 -20.83
CA MET A 178 -16.70 -14.03 -20.79
C MET A 178 -16.65 -13.42 -19.40
N ILE A 179 -17.78 -13.35 -18.69
CA ILE A 179 -17.82 -12.90 -17.30
C ILE A 179 -16.90 -13.77 -16.42
N GLN A 180 -16.96 -15.10 -16.59
CA GLN A 180 -16.06 -16.02 -15.88
C GLN A 180 -14.59 -15.77 -16.20
N LEU A 181 -14.23 -15.59 -17.48
CA LEU A 181 -12.86 -15.34 -17.90
C LEU A 181 -12.32 -14.01 -17.34
N TYR A 182 -13.15 -12.97 -17.31
CA TYR A 182 -12.79 -11.70 -16.67
C TYR A 182 -12.61 -11.87 -15.17
N GLU A 183 -13.56 -12.50 -14.47
CA GLU A 183 -13.48 -12.69 -13.01
C GLU A 183 -12.32 -13.59 -12.57
N GLN A 184 -11.90 -14.54 -13.43
CA GLN A 184 -10.75 -15.42 -13.23
C GLN A 184 -9.43 -14.82 -13.72
N LYS A 185 -9.43 -13.58 -14.21
CA LYS A 185 -8.27 -12.88 -14.79
C LYS A 185 -7.60 -13.64 -15.94
N GLN A 186 -8.34 -14.54 -16.59
CA GLN A 186 -7.90 -15.25 -17.81
C GLN A 186 -8.05 -14.37 -19.05
N ASN A 187 -9.01 -13.42 -19.03
CA ASN A 187 -9.09 -12.33 -19.99
C ASN A 187 -8.97 -10.99 -19.27
N ASP A 188 -8.24 -10.07 -19.90
CA ASP A 188 -8.01 -8.72 -19.40
C ASP A 188 -9.26 -7.85 -19.66
N ILE A 189 -9.97 -7.49 -18.59
CA ILE A 189 -11.16 -6.63 -18.67
C ILE A 189 -10.80 -5.20 -19.12
N ASN A 190 -9.57 -4.74 -18.87
CA ASN A 190 -9.08 -3.43 -19.33
C ASN A 190 -8.99 -3.36 -20.86
N LYS A 191 -9.00 -4.52 -21.54
CA LYS A 191 -8.99 -4.66 -23.00
C LYS A 191 -10.34 -5.14 -23.56
N ALA A 192 -11.38 -5.21 -22.74
CA ALA A 192 -12.71 -5.57 -23.20
C ALA A 192 -13.27 -4.51 -24.16
N GLN A 193 -14.13 -4.94 -25.09
CA GLN A 193 -14.81 -4.02 -26.00
C GLN A 193 -15.67 -3.03 -25.22
N ALA A 194 -15.66 -1.77 -25.65
CA ALA A 194 -16.40 -0.69 -24.98
C ALA A 194 -17.90 -0.99 -24.83
N SER A 195 -18.50 -1.65 -25.82
CA SER A 195 -19.90 -2.09 -25.77
C SER A 195 -20.15 -3.10 -24.64
N SER A 196 -19.29 -4.11 -24.48
CA SER A 196 -19.36 -5.07 -23.38
C SER A 196 -19.18 -4.41 -22.02
N LEU A 197 -18.23 -3.49 -21.90
CA LEU A 197 -18.01 -2.73 -20.67
C LEU A 197 -19.23 -1.86 -20.32
N GLN A 198 -19.81 -1.19 -21.30
CA GLN A 198 -21.01 -0.37 -21.11
C GLN A 198 -22.19 -1.21 -20.64
N SER A 199 -22.43 -2.38 -21.24
CA SER A 199 -23.52 -3.27 -20.83
C SER A 199 -23.32 -3.84 -19.41
N LEU A 200 -22.08 -4.20 -19.04
CA LEU A 200 -21.77 -4.63 -17.68
C LEU A 200 -21.99 -3.49 -16.68
N ALA A 201 -21.50 -2.29 -16.99
CA ALA A 201 -21.62 -1.12 -16.13
C ALA A 201 -23.09 -0.73 -15.92
N GLN A 202 -23.92 -0.76 -16.97
CA GLN A 202 -25.37 -0.52 -16.88
C GLN A 202 -26.06 -1.57 -16.00
N ALA A 203 -25.79 -2.86 -16.23
CA ALA A 203 -26.39 -3.94 -15.44
C ALA A 203 -25.98 -3.89 -13.96
N LEU A 204 -24.76 -3.44 -13.68
CA LEU A 204 -24.23 -3.28 -12.32
C LEU A 204 -24.52 -1.91 -11.72
N GLY A 205 -25.12 -0.98 -12.46
CA GLY A 205 -25.36 0.40 -12.03
C GLY A 205 -24.10 1.10 -11.53
N CYS A 206 -22.98 0.94 -12.24
CA CYS A 206 -21.69 1.58 -11.97
C CYS A 206 -21.21 2.31 -13.24
N LYS A 207 -20.09 3.02 -13.14
CA LYS A 207 -19.41 3.57 -14.31
C LYS A 207 -18.49 2.51 -14.93
N ILE A 208 -18.06 2.73 -16.18
CA ILE A 208 -17.14 1.81 -16.86
C ILE A 208 -15.79 1.78 -16.14
N GLU A 209 -15.34 2.93 -15.62
CA GLU A 209 -14.07 3.06 -14.91
C GLU A 209 -14.02 2.20 -13.65
N ASP A 210 -15.18 1.95 -13.03
CA ASP A 210 -15.28 1.10 -11.84
C ASP A 210 -15.00 -0.39 -12.13
N LEU A 211 -14.97 -0.79 -13.41
CA LEU A 211 -14.71 -2.18 -13.84
C LEU A 211 -13.22 -2.45 -14.12
N PHE A 212 -12.38 -1.43 -14.25
CA PHE A 212 -10.97 -1.58 -14.59
C PHE A 212 -10.11 -2.02 -13.39
N GLU A 213 -8.99 -2.71 -13.66
CA GLU A 213 -8.05 -3.32 -12.69
C GLU A 213 -6.66 -2.66 -12.64
#